data_AF-A0A0M2VHD6-F1
#
_entry.id   AF-A0A0M2VHD6-F1
#
_cell.length_a   1.000
_cell.length_b   1.000
_cell.length_c   1.000
_cell.angle_alpha   90.00
_cell.angle_beta   90.00
_cell.angle_gamma   90.00
#
_symmetry.space_group_name_H-M   'P 1'
#
loop_
_entity.id
_entity.type
_entity.pdbx_description
1 polymer ?
#
loop_
_entity_poly.entity_id
_entity_poly.type
_entity_poly.pdbx_seq_one_letter_code
_entity_poly.pdbx_strand_id
1 'polypeptide(L)'
;MSAFCNNELSAKELGNIGDVSAVLNEEFSVEYEAFMADYAATGKSEHNADAVKEHLMTINADDEKINKVILRHKIQSECGANSLYSGNGLTKVNSKNRYGKNVPQQFGVAETFTFERDPLIVNELGSSVAILPAKPLRG
;
A
#
# COMPACT_ATOMS: atom_id res chain seq x y z
N MET A 1 0.46 10.39 -8.11
CA MET A 1 1.19 9.31 -7.44
C MET A 1 2.44 8.88 -8.21
N SER A 2 2.34 8.39 -9.45
CA SER A 2 3.50 7.87 -10.19
C SER A 2 4.66 8.86 -10.33
N ALA A 3 4.38 10.13 -10.66
CA ALA A 3 5.39 11.17 -10.73
C ALA A 3 6.10 11.43 -9.39
N PHE A 4 5.39 11.28 -8.27
CA PHE A 4 5.96 11.41 -6.93
C PHE A 4 6.86 10.20 -6.61
N CYS A 5 6.36 8.98 -6.77
CA CYS A 5 7.14 7.78 -6.48
C CYS A 5 8.39 7.65 -7.37
N ASN A 6 8.31 8.06 -8.66
CA ASN A 6 9.48 8.09 -9.53
C ASN A 6 10.54 9.12 -9.11
N ASN A 7 10.16 10.18 -8.39
CA ASN A 7 11.10 11.18 -7.88
C ASN A 7 11.71 10.77 -6.53
N GLU A 8 10.97 10.04 -5.71
CA GLU A 8 11.41 9.64 -4.37
C GLU A 8 12.20 8.31 -4.37
N LEU A 9 11.87 7.37 -5.27
CA LEU A 9 12.60 6.11 -5.40
C LEU A 9 13.88 6.29 -6.23
N SER A 10 15.00 5.77 -5.73
CA SER A 10 16.26 5.72 -6.48
C SER A 10 16.21 4.72 -7.64
N ALA A 11 17.11 4.88 -8.62
CA ALA A 11 17.24 3.94 -9.74
C ALA A 11 17.48 2.49 -9.28
N LYS A 12 18.20 2.30 -8.17
CA LYS A 12 18.41 0.98 -7.55
C LYS A 12 17.10 0.39 -7.02
N GLU A 13 16.20 1.22 -6.52
CA GLU A 13 14.93 0.79 -5.96
C GLU A 13 13.87 0.50 -7.01
N LEU A 14 13.89 1.23 -8.13
CA LEU A 14 13.09 0.96 -9.33
C LEU A 14 13.55 -0.32 -10.06
N GLY A 15 14.82 -0.69 -9.89
CA GLY A 15 15.40 -1.88 -10.49
C GLY A 15 15.24 -1.88 -12.02
N ASN A 16 14.92 -3.04 -12.59
CA ASN A 16 14.80 -3.22 -14.05
C ASN A 16 13.54 -2.57 -14.64
N ILE A 17 12.59 -2.16 -13.81
CA ILE A 17 11.32 -1.61 -14.28
C ILE A 17 11.47 -0.14 -14.68
N GLY A 18 12.31 0.61 -13.98
CA GLY A 18 12.67 2.00 -14.32
C GLY A 18 11.56 3.05 -14.18
N ASP A 19 10.29 2.63 -14.14
CA ASP A 19 9.12 3.50 -13.96
C ASP A 19 8.00 2.77 -13.19
N VAL A 20 7.56 3.36 -12.09
CA VAL A 20 6.45 2.84 -11.28
C VAL A 20 5.12 2.77 -12.01
N SER A 21 4.93 3.45 -13.14
CA SER A 21 3.70 3.37 -13.95
C SER A 21 3.38 1.93 -14.40
N ALA A 22 4.41 1.09 -14.55
CA ALA A 22 4.27 -0.34 -14.84
C ALA A 22 3.57 -1.13 -13.73
N VAL A 23 3.54 -0.61 -12.50
CA VAL A 23 2.92 -1.27 -11.32
C VAL A 23 1.84 -0.42 -10.65
N LEU A 24 1.72 0.87 -11.00
CA LEU A 24 0.69 1.79 -10.54
C LEU A 24 -0.41 2.00 -11.61
N ASN A 25 -0.86 0.92 -12.23
CA ASN A 25 -1.96 0.90 -13.18
C ASN A 25 -3.09 -0.03 -12.69
N GLU A 26 -4.26 0.08 -13.30
CA GLU A 26 -5.46 -0.65 -12.87
C GLU A 26 -5.28 -2.17 -13.00
N GLU A 27 -4.71 -2.63 -14.12
CA GLU A 27 -4.49 -4.05 -14.41
C GLU A 27 -3.61 -4.69 -13.33
N PHE A 28 -2.44 -4.10 -13.06
CA PHE A 28 -1.50 -4.63 -12.08
C PHE A 28 -2.00 -4.46 -10.64
N SER A 29 -2.83 -3.45 -10.37
CA SER A 29 -3.43 -3.28 -9.04
C SER A 29 -4.38 -4.44 -8.70
N VAL A 30 -5.11 -4.99 -9.67
CA VAL A 30 -5.94 -6.20 -9.47
C VAL A 30 -5.06 -7.43 -9.20
N GLU A 31 -3.99 -7.60 -9.97
CA GLU A 31 -3.05 -8.71 -9.76
C GLU A 31 -2.39 -8.64 -8.38
N TYR A 32 -1.95 -7.45 -7.98
CA TYR A 32 -1.31 -7.22 -6.69
C TYR A 32 -2.29 -7.42 -5.52
N GLU A 33 -3.54 -6.96 -5.65
CA GLU A 33 -4.60 -7.22 -4.67
C GLU A 33 -4.83 -8.73 -4.48
N ALA A 34 -4.91 -9.49 -5.59
CA ALA A 34 -5.08 -10.94 -5.54
C ALA A 34 -3.86 -11.63 -4.89
N PHE A 35 -2.65 -11.21 -5.23
CA PHE A 35 -1.43 -11.71 -4.61
C PHE A 35 -1.40 -11.44 -3.11
N MET A 36 -1.72 -10.23 -2.66
CA MET A 36 -1.72 -9.89 -1.22
C MET A 36 -2.81 -10.64 -0.46
N ALA A 37 -3.95 -10.93 -1.08
CA ALA A 37 -4.99 -11.77 -0.49
C ALA A 37 -4.53 -13.23 -0.31
N ASP A 38 -3.81 -13.78 -1.29
CA ASP A 38 -3.19 -15.10 -1.20
C ASP A 38 -2.06 -15.13 -0.16
N TYR A 39 -1.19 -14.13 -0.16
CA TYR A 39 -0.13 -13.97 0.83
C TYR A 39 -0.67 -13.86 2.26
N ALA A 40 -1.76 -13.13 2.47
CA ALA A 40 -2.40 -12.99 3.78
C ALA A 40 -2.87 -14.35 4.36
N ALA A 41 -3.21 -15.32 3.51
CA ALA A 41 -3.57 -16.67 3.95
C ALA A 41 -2.41 -17.44 4.60
N THR A 42 -1.16 -17.01 4.39
CA THR A 42 0.02 -17.60 5.04
C THR A 42 0.16 -17.20 6.51
N GLY A 43 -0.51 -16.13 6.95
CA GLY A 43 -0.36 -15.56 8.29
C GLY A 43 0.98 -14.86 8.55
N LYS A 44 1.87 -14.77 7.54
CA LYS A 44 3.13 -14.02 7.64
C LYS A 44 2.86 -12.50 7.59
N SER A 45 3.79 -11.72 8.13
CA SER A 45 3.68 -10.26 8.17
C SER A 45 3.87 -9.64 6.79
N GLU A 46 2.90 -8.84 6.34
CA GLU A 46 3.00 -8.04 5.11
C GLU A 46 4.08 -6.97 5.17
N HIS A 47 4.66 -6.66 6.34
CA HIS A 47 5.75 -5.70 6.45
C HIS A 47 7.13 -6.35 6.26
N ASN A 48 7.20 -7.67 6.06
CA ASN A 48 8.44 -8.38 5.80
C ASN A 48 8.61 -8.64 4.30
N ALA A 49 9.36 -7.78 3.62
CA ALA A 49 9.60 -7.85 2.19
C ALA A 49 10.27 -9.16 1.75
N ASP A 50 11.15 -9.75 2.58
CA ASP A 50 11.78 -11.03 2.27
C ASP A 50 10.75 -12.17 2.29
N ALA A 51 9.84 -12.17 3.26
CA ALA A 51 8.77 -13.16 3.34
C ALA A 51 7.80 -13.05 2.14
N VAL A 52 7.53 -11.83 1.65
CA VAL A 52 6.74 -11.60 0.43
C VAL A 52 7.47 -12.17 -0.79
N LYS A 53 8.78 -11.96 -0.89
CA LYS A 53 9.62 -12.50 -1.97
C LYS A 53 9.68 -14.03 -1.95
N GLU A 54 9.85 -14.64 -0.76
CA GLU A 54 9.82 -16.09 -0.58
C GLU A 54 8.50 -16.70 -1.05
N HIS A 55 7.37 -16.03 -0.78
CA HIS A 55 6.06 -16.50 -1.24
C HIS A 55 5.95 -16.50 -2.76
N LEU A 56 6.45 -15.45 -3.43
CA LEU A 56 6.52 -15.39 -4.89
C LEU A 56 7.35 -16.53 -5.48
N MET A 57 8.47 -16.88 -4.84
CA MET A 57 9.29 -18.04 -5.23
C MET A 57 8.54 -19.36 -5.02
N THR A 58 7.77 -19.48 -3.93
CA THR A 58 7.01 -20.69 -3.60
C THR A 58 5.91 -20.98 -4.62
N ILE A 59 5.28 -19.94 -5.17
CA ILE A 59 4.26 -20.06 -6.23
C ILE A 59 4.86 -20.13 -7.65
N ASN A 60 6.19 -20.28 -7.77
CA ASN A 60 6.92 -20.29 -9.04
C ASN A 60 6.61 -19.09 -9.95
N ALA A 61 6.50 -17.89 -9.37
CA ALA A 61 6.37 -16.67 -10.15
C ALA A 61 7.63 -16.43 -11.00
N ASP A 62 7.46 -15.92 -12.21
CA ASP A 62 8.59 -15.53 -13.06
C ASP A 62 9.30 -14.26 -12.53
N ASP A 63 10.50 -14.01 -13.06
CA ASP A 63 11.32 -12.87 -12.64
C ASP A 63 10.63 -11.52 -12.88
N GLU A 64 9.82 -11.40 -13.94
CA GLU A 64 9.09 -10.17 -14.24
C GLU A 64 8.05 -9.88 -13.16
N LYS A 65 7.24 -10.88 -12.82
CA LYS A 65 6.21 -10.79 -11.78
C LYS A 65 6.83 -10.56 -10.42
N ILE A 66 7.95 -11.23 -10.10
CA ILE A 66 8.70 -10.98 -8.86
C ILE A 66 9.09 -9.51 -8.78
N ASN A 67 9.72 -8.97 -9.84
CA ASN A 67 10.16 -7.58 -9.85
C ASN A 67 8.99 -6.60 -9.71
N LYS A 68 7.87 -6.84 -10.41
CA LYS A 68 6.69 -5.95 -10.34
C LYS A 68 6.01 -5.98 -8.98
N VAL A 69 5.82 -7.17 -8.38
CA VAL A 69 5.19 -7.30 -7.07
C VAL A 69 6.07 -6.67 -5.99
N ILE A 70 7.39 -6.88 -6.03
CA ILE A 70 8.31 -6.28 -5.06
C ILE A 70 8.37 -4.76 -5.21
N LEU A 71 8.40 -4.24 -6.44
CA LEU A 71 8.34 -2.78 -6.64
C LEU A 71 7.03 -2.21 -6.11
N ARG A 72 5.89 -2.84 -6.41
CA ARG A 72 4.59 -2.38 -5.91
C ARG A 72 4.50 -2.44 -4.39
N HIS A 73 5.04 -3.50 -3.80
CA HIS A 73 5.08 -3.67 -2.36
C HIS A 73 5.94 -2.61 -1.67
N LYS A 74 7.07 -2.24 -2.26
CA LYS A 74 7.90 -1.13 -1.80
C LYS A 74 7.16 0.21 -1.88
N ILE A 75 6.44 0.48 -2.97
CA ILE A 75 5.63 1.71 -3.05
C ILE A 75 4.56 1.73 -1.96
N GLN A 76 3.97 0.56 -1.64
CA GLN A 76 3.05 0.45 -0.51
C GLN A 76 3.72 0.75 0.83
N SER A 77 4.91 0.21 1.10
CA SER A 77 5.61 0.39 2.38
C SER A 77 6.21 1.80 2.54
N GLU A 78 6.88 2.31 1.51
CA GLU A 78 7.67 3.55 1.59
C GLU A 78 6.87 4.79 1.21
N CYS A 79 5.92 4.67 0.27
CA CYS A 79 5.13 5.79 -0.21
C CYS A 79 3.70 5.78 0.32
N GLY A 80 3.35 4.86 1.24
CA GLY A 80 2.05 4.79 1.91
C GLY A 80 0.89 4.37 1.02
N ALA A 81 1.13 3.75 -0.14
CA ALA A 81 0.06 3.29 -1.02
C ALA A 81 -0.62 2.03 -0.45
N ASN A 82 -1.94 2.01 -0.28
CA ASN A 82 -2.61 0.79 0.16
C ASN A 82 -2.67 -0.30 -0.94
N SER A 83 -2.84 -1.57 -0.54
CA SER A 83 -2.98 -2.71 -1.47
C SER A 83 -4.20 -2.60 -2.38
N LEU A 84 -5.19 -1.80 -2.00
CA LEU A 84 -6.41 -1.52 -2.75
C LEU A 84 -6.30 -0.27 -3.63
N TYR A 85 -5.13 0.35 -3.71
CA TYR A 85 -4.90 1.55 -4.50
C TYR A 85 -4.94 1.17 -5.97
N SER A 86 -5.87 1.75 -6.72
CA SER A 86 -6.20 1.30 -8.08
C SER A 86 -5.30 1.89 -9.18
N GLY A 87 -4.24 2.63 -8.81
CA GLY A 87 -3.34 3.26 -9.79
C GLY A 87 -3.83 4.61 -10.30
N ASN A 88 -5.15 4.82 -10.36
CA ASN A 88 -5.79 6.04 -10.88
C ASN A 88 -5.92 7.20 -9.86
N GLY A 89 -5.30 7.08 -8.68
CA GLY A 89 -5.44 8.06 -7.59
C GLY A 89 -6.53 7.73 -6.57
N LEU A 90 -7.31 6.66 -6.78
CA LEU A 90 -8.37 6.23 -5.89
C LEU A 90 -8.09 4.85 -5.29
N THR A 91 -8.60 4.63 -4.09
CA THR A 91 -8.58 3.34 -3.41
C THR A 91 -9.93 2.64 -3.56
N LYS A 92 -9.93 1.35 -3.88
CA LYS A 92 -11.18 0.58 -3.94
C LYS A 92 -11.79 0.46 -2.55
N VAL A 93 -13.11 0.57 -2.49
CA VAL A 93 -13.85 0.30 -1.24
C VAL A 93 -13.77 -1.18 -0.95
N ASN A 94 -13.26 -1.53 0.22
CA ASN A 94 -13.35 -2.90 0.73
C ASN A 94 -14.79 -3.19 1.21
N SER A 95 -15.60 -3.80 0.35
CA SER A 95 -16.99 -4.17 0.64
C SER A 95 -17.13 -5.21 1.77
N LYS A 96 -16.06 -5.92 2.12
CA LYS A 96 -16.02 -6.88 3.25
C LYS A 96 -15.81 -6.19 4.60
N ASN A 97 -15.43 -4.91 4.63
CA ASN A 97 -15.30 -4.13 5.86
C ASN A 97 -16.69 -3.67 6.37
N ARG A 98 -16.88 -3.63 7.70
CA ARG A 98 -18.08 -3.12 8.38
C ARG A 98 -18.57 -1.76 7.86
N TYR A 99 -17.65 -0.90 7.40
CA TYR A 99 -17.96 0.43 6.87
C TYR A 99 -18.13 0.45 5.35
N GLY A 100 -17.54 -0.48 4.61
CA GLY A 100 -17.57 -0.51 3.15
C GLY A 100 -18.84 -1.14 2.58
N LYS A 101 -19.53 -1.99 3.35
CA LYS A 101 -20.74 -2.71 2.90
C LYS A 101 -21.88 -1.79 2.44
N ASN A 102 -21.98 -0.58 3.00
CA ASN A 102 -23.06 0.37 2.71
C ASN A 102 -22.61 1.55 1.84
N VAL A 103 -21.39 1.52 1.30
CA VAL A 103 -20.87 2.58 0.44
C VAL A 103 -21.35 2.28 -0.98
N PRO A 104 -22.19 3.14 -1.59
CA PRO A 104 -22.83 2.86 -2.89
C PRO A 104 -21.87 2.97 -4.09
N GLN A 105 -20.60 3.30 -3.84
CA GLN A 105 -19.58 3.60 -4.83
C GLN A 105 -18.41 2.61 -4.71
N GLN A 106 -17.81 2.26 -5.85
CA GLN A 106 -16.72 1.28 -5.94
C GLN A 106 -15.39 1.83 -5.44
N PHE A 107 -15.23 3.16 -5.45
CA PHE A 107 -14.01 3.85 -5.07
C PHE A 107 -14.26 4.73 -3.83
N GLY A 108 -13.32 4.66 -2.89
CA GLY A 108 -13.31 5.44 -1.66
C GLY A 108 -12.88 6.89 -1.91
N VAL A 109 -12.80 7.65 -0.82
CA VAL A 109 -12.34 9.04 -0.83
C VAL A 109 -10.90 9.09 -1.39
N ALA A 110 -10.58 10.14 -2.15
CA ALA A 110 -9.21 10.38 -2.61
C ALA A 110 -8.26 10.38 -1.40
N GLU A 111 -7.21 9.57 -1.46
CA GLU A 111 -6.20 9.51 -0.41
C GLU A 111 -5.32 10.75 -0.54
N THR A 112 -5.54 11.74 0.34
CA THR A 112 -4.69 12.94 0.40
C THR A 112 -3.41 12.56 1.13
N PHE A 113 -2.31 12.40 0.40
CA PHE A 113 -1.00 12.17 0.97
C PHE A 113 -0.51 13.44 1.66
N THR A 114 -0.54 13.45 3.00
CA THR A 114 0.19 14.46 3.77
C THR A 114 1.60 13.93 4.00
N PHE A 115 2.53 14.30 3.12
CA PHE A 115 3.94 13.94 3.25
C PHE A 115 4.66 15.03 4.05
N GLU A 116 4.74 14.85 5.37
CA GLU A 116 5.63 15.65 6.22
C GLU A 116 6.99 14.96 6.29
N ARG A 117 8.02 15.57 5.68
CA ARG A 117 9.41 15.07 5.70
C ARG A 117 10.04 15.08 7.10
N ASP A 118 9.51 15.94 7.98
CA ASP A 118 9.76 15.94 9.42
C ASP A 118 8.39 16.07 10.10
N PRO A 119 7.70 14.94 10.36
CA PRO A 119 6.45 15.00 11.08
C PRO A 119 6.75 15.53 12.48
N LEU A 120 6.18 16.69 12.80
CA LEU A 120 6.30 17.26 14.12
C LEU A 120 5.78 16.23 15.14
N ILE A 121 6.54 15.98 16.21
CA ILE A 121 6.07 15.08 17.26
C ILE A 121 4.80 15.66 17.89
N VAL A 122 3.95 14.82 18.50
CA VAL A 122 2.69 15.27 19.12
C VAL A 122 2.90 16.45 20.08
N ASN A 123 4.06 16.52 20.76
CA ASN A 123 4.44 17.64 21.62
C ASN A 123 4.70 18.96 20.87
N GLU A 124 5.17 18.90 19.63
CA GLU A 124 5.47 20.06 18.78
C GLU A 124 4.21 20.61 18.09
N LEU A 125 3.20 19.77 17.89
CA LEU A 125 1.94 20.17 17.24
C LEU A 125 0.98 20.96 18.18
N GLY A 126 1.25 20.93 19.49
CA GLY A 126 0.56 21.76 20.49
C GLY A 126 -0.96 21.61 20.47
N SER A 127 -1.68 22.74 20.39
CA SER A 127 -3.16 22.76 20.37
C SER A 127 -3.78 22.36 19.04
N SER A 128 -2.98 22.04 18.02
CA SER A 128 -3.46 21.65 16.69
C SER A 128 -3.87 20.18 16.60
N VAL A 129 -3.67 19.39 17.67
CA VAL A 129 -3.95 17.95 17.72
C VAL A 129 -4.76 17.61 18.96
N ALA A 130 -5.70 16.69 18.81
CA ALA A 130 -6.44 16.11 19.92
C ALA A 130 -6.03 14.64 20.12
N ILE A 131 -5.57 14.28 21.33
CA ILE A 131 -5.37 12.89 21.73
C ILE A 131 -6.73 12.31 22.14
N LEU A 132 -7.19 11.28 21.43
CA LEU A 132 -8.40 10.54 21.79
C LEU A 132 -8.00 9.27 22.56
N PRO A 133 -8.06 9.26 23.91
CA PRO A 133 -7.70 8.08 24.67
C PRO A 133 -8.65 6.92 24.36
N ALA A 134 -8.09 5.73 24.19
CA ALA A 134 -8.89 4.52 24.01
C ALA A 134 -9.78 4.32 25.23
N LYS A 135 -11.09 4.13 25.01
CA LYS A 135 -11.99 3.73 26.10
C LYS A 135 -11.71 2.27 26.45
N PRO A 136 -11.49 1.94 27.74
CA PRO A 136 -11.36 0.55 28.15
C PRO A 136 -12.63 -0.21 27.78
N LEU A 137 -12.47 -1.36 27.14
CA LEU A 137 -13.54 -2.34 27.06
C LEU A 137 -13.77 -2.86 28.49
N ARG A 138 -14.99 -2.69 29.02
CA ARG A 138 -15.36 -3.28 30.31
C ARG A 138 -15.24 -4.79 30.18
N GLY A 139 -14.40 -5.40 31.01
CA GLY A 139 -14.37 -6.84 31.23
C GLY A 139 -15.61 -7.33 31.96
#